data_AF-W4LHX9-F1
#
_entry.id   AF-W4LHX9-F1
#
_cell.length_a   1.000
_cell.length_b   1.000
_cell.length_c   1.000
_cell.angle_alpha   90.00
_cell.angle_beta   90.00
_cell.angle_gamma   90.00
#
_symmetry.space_group_name_H-M   'P 1'
#
loop_
_entity.id
_entity.type
_entity.pdbx_description
1 polymer ?
#
loop_
_entity_poly.entity_id
_entity_poly.type
_entity_poly.pdbx_seq_one_letter_code
_entity_poly.pdbx_strand_id
1 'polypeptide(L)'
;PGETDEGEKVYADAVALQFPSTKLAGGVKPYFLMGDSTNSTDLWYWRNDTNKIIKLQTSGYKTFNPDGVEETGGIEGSGVADNGQYRVVMKRAIHTKDAENEVQFVEGEFLPITMTVWDGSNGETGGNMRTVTAWYNLYLEPEPSRAPMYLAGAGILFGLVIMSTAVYMTKNGNGHAPDAEGQAHGAATDETGEDA
;
A
#
# COMPACT_ATOMS: atom_id res chain seq x y z
N PRO A 1 19.30 16.98 -29.00
CA PRO A 1 18.58 16.61 -30.25
C PRO A 1 19.60 16.12 -31.26
N GLY A 2 19.27 15.07 -32.01
CA GLY A 2 20.02 14.65 -33.19
C GLY A 2 19.43 15.28 -34.46
N GLU A 3 20.17 15.28 -35.56
CA GLU A 3 19.67 15.60 -36.91
C GLU A 3 19.70 14.31 -37.75
N THR A 4 18.67 14.08 -38.56
CA THR A 4 18.68 13.03 -39.59
C THR A 4 19.53 13.45 -40.78
N ASP A 5 19.86 12.51 -41.67
CA ASP A 5 20.53 12.78 -42.95
C ASP A 5 19.73 13.74 -43.86
N GLU A 6 18.44 13.99 -43.56
CA GLU A 6 17.55 14.93 -44.25
C GLU A 6 17.39 16.27 -43.50
N GLY A 7 18.11 16.50 -42.40
CA GLY A 7 18.06 17.75 -41.63
C GLY A 7 16.85 17.90 -40.72
N GLU A 8 16.11 16.82 -40.48
CA GLU A 8 14.97 16.83 -39.56
C GLU A 8 15.45 16.68 -38.12
N LYS A 9 14.87 17.49 -37.23
CA LYS A 9 15.22 17.48 -35.81
C LYS A 9 14.62 16.25 -35.13
N VAL A 10 15.47 15.37 -34.62
CA VAL A 10 15.07 14.19 -33.86
C VAL A 10 15.00 14.53 -32.37
N TYR A 11 13.85 14.23 -31.76
CA TYR A 11 13.63 14.37 -30.32
C TYR A 11 14.01 13.08 -29.58
N ALA A 12 14.19 13.18 -28.27
CA ALA A 12 14.47 12.02 -27.45
C ALA A 12 13.18 11.26 -27.14
N ASP A 13 13.23 9.93 -27.27
CA ASP A 13 12.20 9.08 -26.70
C ASP A 13 12.12 9.29 -25.19
N ALA A 14 10.90 9.24 -24.66
CA ALA A 14 10.67 9.53 -23.27
C ALA A 14 9.45 8.79 -22.72
N VAL A 15 9.43 8.61 -21.40
CA VAL A 15 8.28 8.08 -20.67
C VAL A 15 8.06 8.88 -19.39
N ALA A 16 6.80 9.09 -19.02
CA ALA A 16 6.42 9.65 -17.74
C ALA A 16 5.41 8.77 -17.01
N LEU A 17 5.61 8.63 -15.70
CA LEU A 17 4.54 8.27 -14.78
C LEU A 17 3.93 9.55 -14.22
N GLN A 18 2.61 9.62 -14.18
CA GLN A 18 1.88 10.78 -13.66
C GLN A 18 1.04 10.38 -12.45
N PHE A 19 1.11 11.17 -11.40
CA PHE A 19 0.31 11.06 -10.19
C PHE A 19 -0.36 12.40 -9.92
N PRO A 20 -1.44 12.46 -9.11
CA PRO A 20 -1.83 13.71 -8.49
C PRO A 20 -0.66 14.29 -7.69
N SER A 21 -0.48 15.61 -7.66
CA SER A 21 0.63 16.21 -6.91
C SER A 21 0.44 16.09 -5.40
N THR A 22 -0.80 16.03 -4.93
CA THR A 22 -1.15 15.89 -3.51
C THR A 22 -2.29 14.89 -3.33
N LYS A 23 -2.63 14.57 -2.08
CA LYS A 23 -3.78 13.69 -1.79
C LYS A 23 -5.05 14.31 -2.39
N LEU A 24 -5.84 13.49 -3.08
CA LEU A 24 -7.06 13.95 -3.74
C LEU A 24 -8.05 14.56 -2.74
N ALA A 25 -8.34 15.85 -2.89
CA ALA A 25 -9.44 16.50 -2.18
C ALA A 25 -10.77 16.04 -2.79
N GLY A 26 -11.60 15.35 -1.99
CA GLY A 26 -12.91 14.87 -2.44
C GLY A 26 -12.88 13.80 -3.55
N GLY A 27 -11.72 13.15 -3.78
CA GLY A 27 -11.58 12.10 -4.80
C GLY A 27 -11.57 12.60 -6.25
N VAL A 28 -11.49 13.91 -6.47
CA VAL A 28 -11.44 14.50 -7.82
C VAL A 28 -10.06 14.30 -8.42
N LYS A 29 -9.95 13.51 -9.49
CA LYS A 29 -8.67 13.31 -10.20
C LYS A 29 -8.33 14.56 -11.02
N PRO A 30 -7.05 14.97 -11.08
CA PRO A 30 -6.60 15.98 -12.03
C PRO A 30 -6.98 15.62 -13.47
N TYR A 31 -7.16 16.63 -14.32
CA TYR A 31 -7.33 16.37 -15.74
C TYR A 31 -6.16 15.53 -16.30
N PHE A 32 -6.45 14.50 -17.09
CA PHE A 32 -5.44 13.50 -17.46
C PHE A 32 -4.30 14.07 -18.32
N LEU A 33 -4.53 15.20 -19.01
CA LEU A 33 -3.50 15.93 -19.75
C LEU A 33 -2.67 16.83 -18.82
N MET A 34 -1.97 16.21 -17.86
CA MET A 34 -1.01 16.86 -16.95
C MET A 34 -1.64 17.85 -15.95
N GLY A 35 -2.87 17.58 -15.53
CA GLY A 35 -3.60 18.38 -14.54
C GLY A 35 -4.29 19.60 -15.12
N ASP A 36 -4.69 20.48 -14.22
CA ASP A 36 -5.37 21.74 -14.48
C ASP A 36 -5.01 22.76 -13.39
N SER A 37 -5.54 23.97 -13.48
CA SER A 37 -5.23 25.07 -12.56
C SER A 37 -5.63 24.80 -11.10
N THR A 38 -6.55 23.86 -10.87
CA THR A 38 -7.06 23.53 -9.54
C THR A 38 -6.43 22.24 -9.00
N ASN A 39 -6.12 21.31 -9.90
CA ASN A 39 -5.57 20.00 -9.57
C ASN A 39 -4.31 19.77 -10.39
N SER A 40 -3.14 19.95 -9.78
CA SER A 40 -1.86 19.66 -10.42
C SER A 40 -1.48 18.18 -10.33
N THR A 41 -0.51 17.80 -11.16
CA THR A 41 0.06 16.45 -11.22
C THR A 41 1.56 16.48 -11.01
N ASP A 42 2.08 15.43 -10.39
CA ASP A 42 3.51 15.13 -10.36
C ASP A 42 3.85 14.14 -11.47
N LEU A 43 4.80 14.50 -12.32
CA LEU A 43 5.34 13.64 -13.35
C LEU A 43 6.74 13.17 -12.96
N TRP A 44 7.00 11.89 -13.16
CA TRP A 44 8.31 11.28 -13.09
C TRP A 44 8.74 11.00 -14.52
N TYR A 45 9.59 11.85 -15.07
CA TYR A 45 9.87 11.93 -16.50
C TYR A 45 11.28 11.46 -16.80
N TRP A 46 11.40 10.38 -17.57
CA TRP A 46 12.65 9.84 -18.07
C TRP A 46 12.84 10.19 -19.54
N ARG A 47 14.09 10.51 -19.92
CA ARG A 47 14.49 10.73 -21.31
C ARG A 47 15.64 9.81 -21.70
N ASN A 48 15.60 9.30 -22.93
CA ASN A 48 16.62 8.41 -23.45
C ASN A 48 17.98 9.11 -23.65
N ASP A 49 17.99 10.37 -24.09
CA ASP A 49 19.22 11.10 -24.43
C ASP A 49 20.09 11.47 -23.23
N THR A 50 19.46 11.77 -22.09
CA THR A 50 20.17 12.02 -20.82
C THR A 50 20.30 10.76 -19.97
N ASN A 51 19.44 9.77 -20.21
CA ASN A 51 19.20 8.62 -19.33
C ASN A 51 18.93 9.00 -17.87
N LYS A 52 18.30 10.16 -17.65
CA LYS A 52 17.96 10.69 -16.33
C LYS A 52 16.46 10.71 -16.12
N ILE A 53 16.06 10.68 -14.86
CA ILE A 53 14.69 10.92 -14.41
C ILE A 53 14.66 12.26 -13.71
N ILE A 54 13.68 13.09 -14.04
CA ILE A 54 13.36 14.31 -13.31
C ILE A 54 11.94 14.22 -12.76
N LYS A 55 11.70 14.91 -11.64
CA LYS A 55 10.35 15.12 -11.10
C LYS A 55 9.90 16.53 -11.44
N LEU A 56 8.73 16.66 -12.05
CA LEU A 56 8.14 17.96 -12.40
C LEU A 56 6.66 18.00 -12.07
N GLN A 57 6.21 19.11 -11.51
CA GLN A 57 4.80 19.37 -11.24
C GLN A 57 4.19 20.17 -12.39
N THR A 58 2.98 19.81 -12.80
CA THR A 58 2.26 20.47 -13.91
C THR A 58 0.82 20.77 -13.53
N SER A 59 0.29 21.87 -14.07
CA SER A 59 -1.12 22.31 -13.90
C SER A 59 -1.81 22.46 -15.26
N GLY A 60 -1.52 21.50 -16.14
CA GLY A 60 -1.97 21.42 -17.52
C GLY A 60 -0.81 21.28 -18.48
N TYR A 61 -1.05 20.65 -19.62
CA TYR A 61 0.00 20.28 -20.58
C TYR A 61 0.87 21.44 -21.09
N LYS A 62 0.36 22.69 -21.09
CA LYS A 62 1.15 23.87 -21.47
C LYS A 62 2.22 24.27 -20.46
N THR A 63 2.11 23.78 -19.22
CA THR A 63 3.06 24.02 -18.13
C THR A 63 4.20 23.00 -18.11
N PHE A 64 4.13 21.96 -18.96
CA PHE A 64 5.19 20.97 -19.10
C PHE A 64 6.46 21.63 -19.65
N ASN A 65 7.46 21.79 -18.78
CA ASN A 65 8.76 22.37 -19.12
C ASN A 65 9.89 21.60 -18.41
N PRO A 66 10.35 20.47 -18.97
CA PRO A 66 11.37 19.64 -18.34
C PRO A 66 12.75 20.30 -18.29
N ASP A 67 13.06 21.21 -19.22
CA ASP A 67 14.37 21.85 -19.30
C ASP A 67 14.52 23.00 -18.27
N GLY A 68 13.42 23.48 -17.68
CA GLY A 68 13.40 24.52 -16.64
C GLY A 68 13.47 23.98 -15.20
N VAL A 69 13.61 22.67 -15.03
CA VAL A 69 13.61 22.00 -13.73
C VAL A 69 15.05 21.70 -13.34
N GLU A 70 15.52 22.27 -12.24
CA GLU A 70 16.75 21.76 -11.61
C GLU A 70 16.49 20.36 -11.07
N GLU A 71 17.47 19.45 -11.18
CA GLU A 71 17.30 18.05 -10.77
C GLU A 71 16.76 17.96 -9.34
N THR A 72 15.47 17.67 -9.25
CA THR A 72 14.75 17.53 -8.00
C THR A 72 15.05 16.13 -7.46
N GLY A 73 15.85 16.08 -6.42
CA GLY A 73 16.12 14.83 -5.71
C GLY A 73 14.84 14.13 -5.26
N GLY A 74 14.96 12.84 -4.94
CA GLY A 74 13.87 12.03 -4.38
C GLY A 74 13.39 10.92 -5.31
N ILE A 75 13.73 10.96 -6.59
CA ILE A 75 13.49 9.85 -7.52
C ILE A 75 14.82 9.37 -8.08
N GLU A 76 15.07 8.07 -7.95
CA GLU A 76 16.22 7.39 -8.54
C GLU A 76 15.74 6.51 -9.69
N GLY A 77 16.64 6.23 -10.62
CA GLY A 77 16.38 5.24 -11.66
C GLY A 77 17.15 5.50 -12.93
N SER A 78 16.92 4.63 -13.91
CA SER A 78 17.56 4.68 -15.22
C SER A 78 16.78 3.83 -16.22
N GLY A 79 17.10 4.01 -17.49
CA GLY A 79 16.59 3.21 -18.58
C GLY A 79 17.71 2.44 -19.29
N VAL A 80 17.34 1.32 -19.89
CA VAL A 80 18.14 0.60 -20.87
C VAL A 80 17.33 0.38 -22.14
N ALA A 81 18.00 0.47 -23.29
CA ALA A 81 17.44 0.14 -24.59
C ALA A 81 18.06 -1.18 -25.07
N ASP A 82 17.23 -2.14 -25.43
CA ASP A 82 17.67 -3.46 -25.88
C ASP A 82 16.68 -4.01 -26.91
N ASN A 83 17.16 -4.37 -28.11
CA ASN A 83 16.36 -4.90 -29.22
C ASN A 83 15.07 -4.10 -29.52
N GLY A 84 15.20 -2.77 -29.61
CA GLY A 84 14.08 -1.86 -29.91
C GLY A 84 13.08 -1.68 -28.77
N GLN A 85 13.40 -2.15 -27.55
CA GLN A 85 12.55 -1.98 -26.37
C GLN A 85 13.28 -1.20 -25.28
N TYR A 86 12.56 -0.25 -24.69
CA TYR A 86 13.00 0.48 -23.51
C TYR A 86 12.53 -0.23 -22.24
N ARG A 87 13.43 -0.36 -21.26
CA ARG A 87 13.10 -0.77 -19.89
C ARG A 87 13.55 0.35 -18.96
N VAL A 88 12.59 0.99 -18.29
CA VAL A 88 12.84 2.10 -17.37
C VAL A 88 12.39 1.71 -15.98
N VAL A 89 13.28 1.89 -14.99
CA VAL A 89 12.96 1.70 -13.58
C VAL A 89 13.01 3.07 -12.90
N MET A 90 11.94 3.40 -12.18
CA MET A 90 11.84 4.60 -11.35
C MET A 90 11.56 4.18 -9.90
N LYS A 91 12.28 4.76 -8.95
CA LYS A 91 12.21 4.42 -7.54
C LYS A 91 12.08 5.70 -6.72
N ARG A 92 11.08 5.74 -5.84
CA ARG A 92 10.86 6.80 -4.85
C ARG A 92 10.52 6.16 -3.51
N ALA A 93 10.83 6.84 -2.40
CA ALA A 93 10.25 6.47 -1.12
C ALA A 93 8.71 6.55 -1.17
N ILE A 94 8.04 5.61 -0.51
CA ILE A 94 6.56 5.61 -0.41
C ILE A 94 6.04 6.83 0.33
N HIS A 95 6.78 7.26 1.36
CA HIS A 95 6.56 8.49 2.10
C HIS A 95 7.69 9.47 1.84
N THR A 96 7.33 10.71 1.52
CA THR A 96 8.27 11.79 1.26
C THR A 96 8.22 12.82 2.37
N LYS A 97 9.26 13.65 2.48
CA LYS A 97 9.34 14.67 3.53
C LYS A 97 8.38 15.85 3.29
N ASP A 98 7.98 16.05 2.03
CA ASP A 98 7.14 17.17 1.60
C ASP A 98 5.70 16.70 1.33
N ALA A 99 5.03 16.19 2.37
CA ALA A 99 3.70 15.60 2.24
C ALA A 99 2.59 16.63 1.90
N GLU A 100 2.88 17.92 2.02
CA GLU A 100 1.96 19.00 1.64
C GLU A 100 1.94 19.23 0.13
N ASN A 101 3.06 18.99 -0.56
CA ASN A 101 3.21 19.25 -1.98
C ASN A 101 3.46 18.00 -2.83
N GLU A 102 3.68 16.84 -2.18
CA GLU A 102 3.89 15.57 -2.86
C GLU A 102 2.92 14.48 -2.38
N VAL A 103 2.40 13.71 -3.33
CA VAL A 103 1.49 12.62 -3.03
C VAL A 103 2.19 11.51 -2.26
N GLN A 104 1.58 11.08 -1.16
CA GLN A 104 2.06 9.98 -0.34
C GLN A 104 1.48 8.67 -0.86
N PHE A 105 2.32 7.64 -0.99
CA PHE A 105 1.87 6.31 -1.40
C PHE A 105 1.47 5.56 -0.14
N VAL A 106 0.16 5.37 0.05
CA VAL A 106 -0.40 4.75 1.24
C VAL A 106 -0.85 3.33 0.89
N GLU A 107 -0.33 2.35 1.61
CA GLU A 107 -0.76 0.96 1.49
C GLU A 107 -2.26 0.82 1.83
N GLY A 108 -2.95 -0.04 1.09
CA GLY A 108 -4.39 -0.22 1.23
C GLY A 108 -5.25 0.90 0.64
N GLU A 109 -4.67 1.98 0.11
CA GLU A 109 -5.39 3.02 -0.63
C GLU A 109 -5.16 2.90 -2.15
N PHE A 110 -6.16 3.31 -2.93
CA PHE A 110 -6.02 3.40 -4.39
C PHE A 110 -5.36 4.73 -4.78
N LEU A 111 -4.20 4.65 -5.41
CA LEU A 111 -3.48 5.79 -5.94
C LEU A 111 -3.72 5.93 -7.45
N PRO A 112 -4.26 7.06 -7.94
CA PRO A 112 -4.38 7.29 -9.38
C PRO A 112 -3.00 7.38 -10.04
N ILE A 113 -2.84 6.70 -11.18
CA ILE A 113 -1.65 6.75 -12.03
C ILE A 113 -2.02 6.88 -13.52
N THR A 114 -1.26 7.65 -14.29
CA THR A 114 -1.26 7.59 -15.75
C THR A 114 0.16 7.35 -16.28
N MET A 115 0.24 6.89 -17.52
CA MET A 115 1.49 6.70 -18.25
C MET A 115 1.45 7.54 -19.52
N THR A 116 2.54 8.22 -19.81
CA THR A 116 2.72 9.01 -21.05
C THR A 116 4.00 8.59 -21.73
N VAL A 117 3.97 8.44 -23.05
CA VAL A 117 5.14 8.12 -23.87
C VAL A 117 5.31 9.16 -24.97
N TRP A 118 6.56 9.38 -25.35
CA TRP A 118 6.97 10.17 -26.49
C TRP A 118 7.83 9.30 -27.40
N ASP A 119 7.39 9.13 -28.65
CA ASP A 119 8.21 8.66 -29.76
C ASP A 119 8.89 9.87 -30.42
N GLY A 120 10.11 10.16 -29.99
CA GLY A 120 10.86 11.33 -30.44
C GLY A 120 11.28 11.24 -31.90
N SER A 121 11.37 10.02 -32.44
CA SER A 121 11.62 9.77 -33.86
C SER A 121 10.40 10.09 -34.73
N ASN A 122 9.19 9.96 -34.18
CA ASN A 122 7.94 10.37 -34.80
C ASN A 122 7.59 11.85 -34.52
N GLY A 123 8.56 12.64 -34.05
CA GLY A 123 8.37 14.06 -33.77
C GLY A 123 7.61 14.37 -32.48
N GLU A 124 7.29 13.38 -31.64
CA GLU A 124 6.61 13.60 -30.37
C GLU A 124 7.53 14.33 -29.39
N THR A 125 7.08 15.47 -28.88
CA THR A 125 7.82 16.27 -27.91
C THR A 125 6.91 17.22 -27.15
N GLY A 126 7.40 17.73 -26.01
CA GLY A 126 6.70 18.71 -25.20
C GLY A 126 5.36 18.20 -24.63
N GLY A 127 4.55 19.13 -24.13
CA GLY A 127 3.29 18.78 -23.49
C GLY A 127 2.15 18.45 -24.46
N ASN A 128 2.26 18.73 -25.76
CA ASN A 128 1.13 18.64 -26.71
C ASN A 128 1.21 17.44 -27.67
N MET A 129 2.39 16.90 -27.95
CA MET A 129 2.59 15.80 -28.90
C MET A 129 3.15 14.59 -28.16
N ARG A 130 2.25 13.70 -27.73
CA ARG A 130 2.55 12.51 -26.92
C ARG A 130 1.36 11.56 -26.89
N THR A 131 1.62 10.31 -26.54
CA THR A 131 0.56 9.32 -26.26
C THR A 131 0.39 9.15 -24.76
N VAL A 132 -0.86 9.18 -24.27
CA VAL A 132 -1.18 9.11 -22.84
C VAL A 132 -2.30 8.11 -22.56
N THR A 133 -2.19 7.39 -21.45
CA THR A 133 -3.24 6.49 -20.98
C THR A 133 -4.36 7.23 -20.24
N ALA A 134 -5.50 6.56 -20.04
CA ALA A 134 -6.45 6.99 -19.02
C ALA A 134 -5.86 6.88 -17.61
N TRP A 135 -6.59 7.38 -16.61
CA TRP A 135 -6.29 7.13 -15.20
C TRP A 135 -6.57 5.68 -14.82
N TYR A 136 -5.51 4.99 -14.39
CA TYR A 136 -5.60 3.71 -13.68
C TYR A 136 -5.46 3.94 -12.18
N ASN A 137 -5.70 2.90 -11.38
CA ASN A 137 -5.44 2.91 -9.96
C ASN A 137 -4.31 1.92 -9.65
N LEU A 138 -3.26 2.40 -9.01
CA LEU A 138 -2.24 1.60 -8.35
C LEU A 138 -2.74 1.26 -6.95
N TYR A 139 -2.68 -0.02 -6.58
CA TYR A 139 -3.00 -0.49 -5.24
C TYR A 139 -1.75 -1.13 -4.64
N LEU A 140 -1.30 -0.61 -3.51
CA LEU A 140 -0.20 -1.19 -2.75
C LEU A 140 -0.79 -2.07 -1.66
N GLU A 141 -0.56 -3.38 -1.76
CA GLU A 141 -1.06 -4.34 -0.78
C GLU A 141 -0.43 -4.04 0.60
N PRO A 142 -1.24 -3.94 1.66
CA PRO A 142 -0.70 -3.75 3.00
C PRO A 142 0.01 -5.02 3.49
N GLU A 143 1.06 -4.84 4.28
CA GLU A 143 1.73 -5.95 4.95
C GLU A 143 0.73 -6.80 5.76
N PRO A 144 0.70 -8.13 5.57
CA PRO A 144 -0.22 -9.00 6.31
C PRO A 144 -0.03 -8.87 7.81
N SER A 145 -1.13 -8.62 8.54
CA SER A 145 -1.08 -8.52 10.00
C SER A 145 -0.60 -9.83 10.63
N ARG A 146 0.33 -9.74 11.59
CA ARG A 146 0.78 -10.88 12.41
C ARG A 146 -0.21 -11.24 13.52
N ALA A 147 -1.31 -10.49 13.69
CA ALA A 147 -2.30 -10.72 14.74
C ALA A 147 -2.86 -12.15 14.78
N PRO A 148 -3.20 -12.82 13.66
CA PRO A 148 -3.67 -14.20 13.69
C PRO A 148 -2.66 -15.16 14.31
N MET A 149 -1.36 -14.94 14.06
CA MET A 149 -0.29 -15.76 14.62
C MET A 149 -0.16 -15.57 16.13
N TYR A 150 -0.24 -14.32 16.61
CA TYR A 150 -0.22 -14.03 18.05
C TYR A 150 -1.46 -14.56 18.77
N LEU A 151 -2.64 -14.45 18.16
CA LEU A 151 -3.89 -15.00 18.70
C LEU A 151 -3.84 -16.54 18.79
N ALA A 152 -3.30 -17.20 17.76
CA ALA A 152 -3.09 -18.64 17.80
C ALA A 152 -2.13 -19.06 18.94
N GLY A 153 -1.00 -18.36 19.08
CA GLY A 153 -0.04 -18.61 20.17
C GLY A 153 -0.66 -18.40 21.57
N ALA A 154 -1.41 -17.31 21.75
CA ALA A 154 -2.12 -17.02 23.00
C ALA A 154 -3.17 -18.09 23.32
N GLY A 155 -3.92 -18.56 22.32
CA GLY A 155 -4.90 -19.64 22.48
C GLY A 155 -4.26 -20.97 22.91
N ILE A 156 -3.10 -21.32 22.33
CA ILE A 156 -2.33 -22.51 22.74
C ILE A 156 -1.88 -22.40 24.19
N LEU A 157 -1.29 -21.26 24.59
CA LEU A 157 -0.85 -21.03 25.97
C LEU A 157 -2.02 -21.10 26.96
N PHE A 158 -3.15 -20.48 26.64
CA PHE A 158 -4.34 -20.52 27.46
C PHE A 158 -4.87 -21.96 27.63
N GLY A 159 -4.91 -22.74 26.54
CA GLY A 159 -5.27 -24.15 26.58
C GLY A 159 -4.33 -24.98 27.46
N LEU A 160 -3.02 -24.75 27.39
CA LEU A 160 -2.04 -25.42 28.24
C LEU A 160 -2.22 -25.06 29.72
N VAL A 161 -2.54 -23.81 30.05
CA VAL A 161 -2.82 -23.39 31.44
C VAL A 161 -4.06 -24.09 31.98
N ILE A 162 -5.16 -24.14 31.21
CA ILE A 162 -6.38 -24.86 31.61
C ILE A 162 -6.07 -26.34 31.84
N MET A 163 -5.36 -26.98 30.91
CA MET A 163 -4.98 -28.39 31.02
C MET A 163 -4.10 -28.65 32.25
N SER A 164 -3.11 -27.82 32.51
CA SER A 164 -2.24 -27.96 33.68
C SER A 164 -3.01 -27.79 35.00
N THR A 165 -3.94 -26.85 35.05
CA THR A 165 -4.80 -26.60 36.22
C THR A 165 -5.75 -27.77 36.46
N ALA A 166 -6.37 -28.30 35.40
CA ALA A 166 -7.23 -29.49 35.49
C ALA A 166 -6.45 -30.70 36.03
N VAL A 167 -5.27 -30.98 35.48
CA VAL A 167 -4.40 -32.08 35.95
C VAL A 167 -3.99 -31.89 37.43
N TYR A 168 -3.67 -30.65 37.83
CA TYR A 168 -3.33 -30.33 39.21
C TYR A 168 -4.51 -30.60 40.16
N MET A 169 -5.72 -30.14 39.80
CA MET A 169 -6.94 -30.37 40.58
C MET A 169 -7.29 -31.85 40.67
N THR A 170 -7.12 -32.64 39.61
CA THR A 170 -7.38 -34.09 39.65
C THR A 170 -6.38 -34.83 40.54
N LYS A 171 -5.11 -34.42 40.54
CA LYS A 171 -4.08 -35.03 41.41
C LYS A 171 -4.29 -34.69 42.89
N ASN A 172 -4.71 -33.45 43.19
CA ASN A 172 -4.87 -33.00 44.57
C ASN A 172 -6.28 -33.25 45.15
N GLY A 173 -7.30 -33.45 44.30
CA GLY A 173 -8.69 -33.69 44.71
C GLY A 173 -9.02 -35.13 45.13
N ASN A 174 -8.16 -36.10 44.82
CA ASN A 174 -8.37 -37.52 45.15
C ASN A 174 -8.05 -37.89 46.62
N GLY A 175 -7.91 -36.90 47.52
CA GLY A 175 -7.47 -37.09 48.91
C GLY A 175 -8.56 -37.14 49.98
N HIS A 176 -9.84 -37.04 49.65
CA HIS A 176 -10.94 -37.17 50.63
C HIS A 176 -12.08 -38.01 50.04
N ALA A 177 -12.06 -39.31 50.34
CA ALA A 177 -13.26 -40.13 50.27
C ALA A 177 -14.13 -39.80 51.50
N PRO A 178 -15.45 -39.53 51.36
CA PRO A 178 -16.32 -39.42 52.51
C PRO A 178 -16.52 -40.80 53.11
N ASP A 179 -16.24 -40.94 54.41
CA ASP A 179 -16.47 -42.17 55.16
C ASP A 179 -17.97 -42.50 55.15
N ALA A 180 -18.32 -43.63 54.54
CA ALA A 180 -19.65 -44.20 54.57
C ALA A 180 -19.79 -45.06 55.83
N GLU A 181 -20.16 -44.44 56.97
CA GLU A 181 -20.71 -45.18 58.10
C GLU A 181 -22.24 -45.18 58.03
N GLY A 182 -22.79 -46.40 58.05
CA GLY A 182 -24.19 -46.69 57.83
C GLY A 182 -25.10 -46.36 59.01
N GLN A 183 -26.33 -45.98 58.68
CA GLN A 183 -27.48 -46.07 59.56
C GLN A 183 -28.57 -46.89 58.88
N ALA A 184 -28.62 -48.16 59.23
CA ALA A 184 -29.82 -48.98 59.17
C ALA A 184 -30.30 -49.21 60.63
N HIS A 185 -31.60 -49.42 60.80
CA HIS A 185 -32.42 -49.50 62.02
C HIS A 185 -33.14 -48.17 62.34
N GLY A 186 -34.46 -48.08 62.37
CA GLY A 186 -35.55 -49.03 62.16
C GLY A 186 -36.88 -48.27 62.27
N ALA A 187 -37.88 -48.69 61.52
CA ALA A 187 -39.22 -48.11 61.53
C ALA A 187 -40.13 -48.81 62.57
N ALA A 188 -40.89 -48.01 63.34
CA ALA A 188 -42.21 -48.28 63.93
C ALA A 188 -42.61 -47.03 64.76
N THR A 189 -43.53 -46.17 64.29
CA THR A 189 -44.96 -46.04 64.71
C THR A 189 -45.16 -45.79 66.21
N ASP A 190 -46.08 -44.97 66.74
CA ASP A 190 -46.97 -43.89 66.33
C ASP A 190 -47.66 -43.46 67.66
N GLU A 191 -48.18 -42.24 67.71
CA GLU A 191 -49.21 -41.69 68.61
C GLU A 191 -48.98 -41.34 70.10
N THR A 192 -49.73 -40.28 70.46
CA THR A 192 -50.08 -39.67 71.77
C THR A 192 -49.07 -38.63 72.28
N GLY A 193 -49.42 -37.37 72.57
CA GLY A 193 -50.70 -36.75 72.91
C GLY A 193 -50.54 -36.06 74.28
N GLU A 194 -50.50 -34.72 74.27
CA GLU A 194 -51.12 -33.79 75.23
C GLU A 194 -50.96 -34.05 76.76
N ASP A 195 -50.21 -33.19 77.48
CA ASP A 195 -50.75 -32.19 78.43
C ASP A 195 -49.70 -31.63 79.43
N ALA A 196 -49.93 -30.35 79.78
CA ALA A 196 -49.42 -29.52 80.89
C ALA A 196 -48.00 -28.92 80.84
#